data_AF-A0A6N8G2M7-F1
#
_entry.id   AF-A0A6N8G2M7-F1
#
_cell.length_a   1.000
_cell.length_b   1.000
_cell.length_c   1.000
_cell.angle_alpha   90.00
_cell.angle_beta   90.00
_cell.angle_gamma   90.00
#
_symmetry.space_group_name_H-M   'P 1'
#
loop_
_entity.id
_entity.type
_entity.pdbx_description
1 polymer ?
#
loop_
_entity_poly.entity_id
_entity_poly.type
_entity_poly.pdbx_seq_one_letter_code
_entity_poly.pdbx_strand_id
1 'polypeptide(L)'
;MKQPYVLTVNKRQPTPINFQTCYAEDLVRTVPPEGWQRLSTGAGTKGERSYEWARVELSCRHLEGFSRWFLFRRCPERSNDPSFISYYQIFAPSDTSLETMVGVAGQRWRIEECFQFAKD
;
A
#
# COMPACT_ATOMS: atom_id res chain seq x y z
N MET A 1 -4.28 6.55 23.07
CA MET A 1 -4.76 6.89 21.71
C MET A 1 -4.09 5.97 20.71
N LYS A 2 -4.84 5.44 19.73
CA LYS A 2 -4.30 4.66 18.60
C LYS A 2 -3.80 5.66 17.53
N GLN A 3 -2.52 5.60 17.15
CA GLN A 3 -1.96 6.50 16.13
C GLN A 3 -2.00 5.84 14.74
N PRO A 4 -2.59 6.48 13.71
CA PRO A 4 -2.54 5.99 12.34
C PRO A 4 -1.11 5.93 11.80
N TYR A 5 -0.81 4.94 10.96
CA TYR A 5 0.50 4.82 10.33
C TYR A 5 0.42 4.17 8.93
N VAL A 6 1.47 4.42 8.15
CA VAL A 6 1.77 3.70 6.90
C VAL A 6 3.24 3.30 6.97
N LEU A 7 3.53 2.02 6.75
CA LEU A 7 4.89 1.47 6.76
C LEU A 7 5.17 0.77 5.44
N THR A 8 6.28 1.11 4.79
CA THR A 8 6.80 0.31 3.68
C THR A 8 7.34 -1.00 4.25
N VAL A 9 6.93 -2.12 3.67
CA VAL A 9 7.36 -3.45 4.11
C VAL A 9 7.85 -4.27 2.93
N ASN A 10 8.60 -5.32 3.20
CA ASN A 10 9.01 -6.25 2.14
C ASN A 10 7.90 -7.29 1.87
N LYS A 11 7.98 -7.97 0.72
CA LYS A 11 7.00 -8.96 0.28
C LYS A 11 6.82 -10.16 1.23
N ARG A 12 7.83 -10.46 2.05
CA ARG A 12 7.85 -11.54 3.07
C ARG A 12 7.46 -11.03 4.47
N GLN A 13 6.83 -9.87 4.58
CA GLN A 13 6.30 -9.38 5.85
C GLN A 13 5.27 -10.38 6.41
N PRO A 14 5.56 -11.08 7.53
CA PRO A 14 4.61 -12.00 8.12
C PRO A 14 3.47 -11.23 8.78
N THR A 15 2.24 -11.62 8.47
CA THR A 15 1.03 -10.98 8.97
C THR A 15 0.07 -12.04 9.50
N PRO A 16 -0.21 -12.06 10.81
CA PRO A 16 -1.19 -12.98 11.37
C PRO A 16 -2.61 -12.54 11.00
N ILE A 17 -3.32 -13.42 10.31
CA ILE A 17 -4.73 -13.28 9.92
C ILE A 17 -5.45 -14.56 10.34
N ASN A 18 -6.50 -14.45 11.16
CA ASN A 18 -7.29 -15.61 11.62
C ASN A 18 -6.44 -16.81 12.11
N PHE A 19 -5.41 -16.53 12.91
CA PHE A 19 -4.47 -17.53 13.47
C PHE A 19 -3.56 -18.23 12.45
N GLN A 20 -3.55 -17.78 11.18
CA GLN A 20 -2.59 -18.20 10.17
C GLN A 20 -1.63 -17.05 9.84
N THR A 21 -0.37 -17.38 9.60
CA THR A 21 0.61 -16.41 9.08
C THR A 21 0.47 -16.36 7.56
N CYS A 22 0.10 -15.20 7.04
CA CYS A 22 0.14 -14.91 5.60
C CYS A 22 1.26 -13.92 5.30
N TYR A 23 1.84 -14.01 4.10
CA TYR A 23 2.80 -13.00 3.63
C TYR A 23 2.11 -11.97 2.73
N ALA A 24 2.71 -10.78 2.65
CA ALA A 24 2.20 -9.73 1.76
C ALA A 24 2.15 -10.19 0.29
N GLU A 25 3.08 -11.05 -0.14
CA GLU A 25 3.08 -11.65 -1.47
C GLU A 25 1.96 -12.66 -1.73
N ASP A 26 1.44 -13.32 -0.69
CA ASP A 26 0.28 -14.21 -0.83
C ASP A 26 -0.99 -13.38 -0.99
N LEU A 27 -1.12 -12.32 -0.18
CA LEU A 27 -2.30 -11.46 -0.18
C LEU A 27 -2.44 -10.65 -1.47
N VAL A 28 -1.34 -10.19 -2.07
CA VAL A 28 -1.45 -9.46 -3.35
C VAL A 28 -1.93 -10.37 -4.49
N ARG A 29 -1.65 -11.68 -4.41
CA ARG A 29 -2.10 -12.67 -5.41
C ARG A 29 -3.60 -12.97 -5.32
N THR A 30 -4.26 -12.65 -4.21
CA THR A 30 -5.70 -12.81 -4.07
C THR A 30 -6.49 -11.62 -4.61
N VAL A 31 -5.82 -10.52 -4.96
CA VAL A 31 -6.45 -9.34 -5.54
C VAL A 31 -6.79 -9.62 -7.01
N PRO A 32 -8.08 -9.64 -7.40
CA PRO A 32 -8.45 -9.82 -8.78
C PRO A 32 -8.12 -8.56 -9.60
N PRO A 33 -8.03 -8.63 -10.95
CA PRO A 33 -7.70 -7.48 -11.79
C PRO A 33 -8.56 -6.23 -11.51
N GLU A 34 -9.86 -6.39 -11.29
CA GLU A 34 -10.82 -5.34 -10.97
C GLU A 34 -10.63 -4.71 -9.58
N GLY A 35 -9.89 -5.38 -8.69
CA GLY A 35 -9.50 -4.85 -7.39
C GLY A 35 -8.37 -3.81 -7.47
N TRP A 36 -7.76 -3.64 -8.64
CA TRP A 36 -6.75 -2.62 -8.90
C TRP A 36 -7.39 -1.36 -9.47
N GLN A 37 -7.15 -0.23 -8.80
CA GLN A 37 -7.64 1.07 -9.20
C GLN A 37 -6.48 1.98 -9.60
N ARG A 38 -6.59 2.64 -10.75
CA ARG A 38 -5.60 3.62 -11.19
C ARG A 38 -5.80 4.93 -10.43
N LEU A 39 -4.84 5.28 -9.59
CA LEU A 39 -4.90 6.48 -8.75
C LEU A 39 -3.58 7.25 -8.80
N SER A 40 -3.72 8.57 -8.75
CA SER A 40 -2.62 9.53 -8.63
C SER A 40 -2.17 9.66 -7.17
N THR A 41 -0.87 9.81 -6.95
CA THR A 41 -0.30 10.14 -5.62
C THR A 41 -0.37 11.64 -5.29
N GLY A 42 -1.14 12.41 -6.06
CA GLY A 42 -1.25 13.87 -5.99
C GLY A 42 -0.20 14.59 -6.85
N ALA A 43 -0.39 15.89 -7.07
CA ALA A 43 0.52 16.71 -7.87
C ALA A 43 1.93 16.76 -7.23
N GLY A 44 2.89 16.09 -7.87
CA GLY A 44 4.30 16.14 -7.52
C GLY A 44 5.06 17.22 -8.29
N THR A 45 6.29 17.53 -7.85
CA THR A 45 7.23 18.40 -8.59
C THR A 45 7.65 17.83 -9.95
N LYS A 46 7.47 16.52 -10.17
CA LYS A 46 7.74 15.81 -11.43
C LYS A 46 6.46 15.47 -12.24
N GLY A 47 5.35 16.14 -11.94
CA GLY A 47 4.05 15.88 -12.57
C GLY A 47 3.22 14.81 -11.84
N GLU A 48 1.99 14.64 -12.31
CA GLU A 48 1.05 13.67 -11.77
C GLU A 48 1.41 12.26 -12.24
N ARG A 49 1.81 11.37 -11.31
CA ARG A 49 2.12 9.98 -11.62
C ARG A 49 0.98 9.08 -11.14
N SER A 50 0.33 8.44 -12.10
CA SER A 50 -0.76 7.49 -11.84
C SER A 50 -0.22 6.06 -11.81
N TYR A 51 -0.44 5.37 -10.70
CA TYR A 51 -0.11 3.95 -10.53
C TYR A 51 -1.39 3.13 -10.35
N GLU A 52 -1.27 1.82 -10.45
CA GLU A 52 -2.34 0.91 -10.03
C GLU A 52 -2.17 0.58 -8.55
N TRP A 53 -3.27 0.69 -7.82
CA TRP A 53 -3.33 0.49 -6.38
C TRP A 53 -4.41 -0.50 -6.02
N ALA A 54 -4.13 -1.35 -5.03
CA ALA A 54 -5.11 -2.26 -4.46
C ALA A 54 -4.94 -2.33 -2.96
N ARG A 55 -6.02 -2.61 -2.23
CA ARG A 55 -5.97 -2.83 -0.79
C ARG A 55 -6.64 -4.14 -0.39
N VAL A 56 -6.11 -4.76 0.65
CA VAL A 56 -6.70 -5.93 1.31
C VAL A 56 -6.84 -5.62 2.79
N GLU A 57 -8.07 -5.68 3.31
CA GLU A 57 -8.33 -5.52 4.73
C GLU A 57 -7.91 -6.76 5.51
N LEU A 58 -7.14 -6.55 6.56
CA LEU A 58 -6.68 -7.59 7.46
C LEU A 58 -7.70 -7.62 8.59
N SER A 59 -8.72 -8.48 8.44
CA SER A 59 -9.83 -8.57 9.38
C SER A 59 -9.32 -8.76 10.82
N CYS A 60 -9.54 -7.73 11.65
CA CYS A 60 -9.11 -7.71 13.05
C CYS A 60 -10.30 -7.32 13.91
N ARG A 61 -10.96 -8.32 14.49
CA ARG A 61 -12.23 -8.21 15.24
C ARG A 61 -12.20 -7.28 16.47
N HIS A 62 -11.06 -6.66 16.79
CA HIS A 62 -10.81 -5.93 18.04
C HIS A 62 -10.30 -4.49 17.85
N LEU A 63 -10.41 -3.94 16.63
CA LEU A 63 -9.95 -2.59 16.35
C LEU A 63 -11.16 -1.63 16.30
N GLU A 64 -11.66 -1.23 17.47
CA GLU A 64 -12.75 -0.26 17.62
C GLU A 64 -12.54 0.99 16.73
N GLY A 65 -13.27 1.08 15.62
CA GLY A 65 -13.23 2.19 14.66
C GLY A 65 -11.97 2.28 13.79
N PHE A 66 -11.05 1.32 13.86
CA PHE A 66 -9.82 1.28 13.07
C PHE A 66 -9.72 -0.03 12.31
N SER A 67 -9.02 -0.04 11.18
CA SER A 67 -8.68 -1.30 10.51
C SER A 67 -7.19 -1.32 10.15
N ARG A 68 -6.72 -2.52 9.83
CA ARG A 68 -5.40 -2.73 9.21
C ARG A 68 -5.60 -3.13 7.76
N TRP A 69 -4.76 -2.61 6.89
CA TRP A 69 -4.75 -2.99 5.48
C TRP A 69 -3.34 -3.28 5.01
N PHE A 70 -3.25 -4.15 4.02
CA PHE A 70 -2.19 -4.01 3.03
C PHE A 70 -2.66 -3.08 1.92
N LEU A 71 -1.76 -2.18 1.50
CA LEU A 71 -1.87 -1.41 0.28
C LEU A 71 -0.74 -1.86 -0.65
N PHE A 72 -1.07 -2.10 -1.90
CA PHE A 72 -0.15 -2.52 -2.95
C PHE A 72 -0.10 -1.45 -4.03
N ARG A 73 1.08 -1.25 -4.61
CA ARG A 73 1.29 -0.37 -5.76
C ARG A 73 2.04 -1.10 -6.84
N ARG A 74 1.63 -0.96 -8.10
CA ARG A 74 2.39 -1.42 -9.27
C ARG A 74 2.32 -0.43 -10.43
N CYS A 75 3.31 -0.50 -11.32
CA CYS A 75 3.28 0.25 -12.58
C CYS A 75 2.32 -0.45 -13.56
N PRO A 76 1.42 0.28 -14.25
CA PRO A 76 0.54 -0.29 -15.26
C PRO A 76 1.32 -1.06 -16.35
N GLU A 77 2.49 -0.55 -16.75
CA GLU A 77 3.34 -1.15 -17.80
C GLU A 77 4.04 -2.44 -17.35
N ARG A 78 4.07 -2.72 -16.04
CA ARG A 78 4.71 -3.91 -15.45
C ARG A 78 3.75 -4.66 -14.51
N SER A 79 2.44 -4.56 -14.76
CA SER A 79 1.39 -5.11 -13.89
C SER A 79 1.47 -6.64 -13.73
N ASN A 80 2.09 -7.33 -14.68
CA ASN A 80 2.30 -8.78 -14.67
C ASN A 80 3.60 -9.24 -13.98
N ASP A 81 4.48 -8.33 -13.55
CA ASP A 81 5.73 -8.69 -12.87
C ASP A 81 5.61 -8.41 -11.35
N PRO A 82 5.51 -9.47 -10.52
CA PRO A 82 5.40 -9.33 -9.07
C PRO A 82 6.60 -8.63 -8.42
N SER A 83 7.75 -8.58 -9.10
CA SER A 83 8.98 -7.93 -8.60
C SER A 83 8.86 -6.40 -8.58
N PHE A 84 7.91 -5.84 -9.32
CA PHE A 84 7.66 -4.40 -9.40
C PHE A 84 6.46 -3.95 -8.55
N ILE A 85 6.08 -4.76 -7.56
CA ILE A 85 5.05 -4.41 -6.59
C ILE A 85 5.70 -3.81 -5.33
N SER A 86 5.20 -2.65 -4.90
CA SER A 86 5.52 -2.08 -3.58
C SER A 86 4.43 -2.46 -2.57
N TYR A 87 4.83 -2.74 -1.33
CA TYR A 87 3.96 -3.22 -0.26
C TYR A 87 3.95 -2.24 0.91
N TYR A 88 2.76 -1.91 1.38
CA TYR A 88 2.57 -1.01 2.52
C TYR A 88 1.61 -1.62 3.53
N GLN A 89 1.95 -1.52 4.81
CA GLN A 89 1.02 -1.84 5.90
C GLN A 89 0.43 -0.55 6.45
N ILE A 90 -0.90 -0.50 6.54
CA ILE A 90 -1.65 0.68 6.96
C ILE A 90 -2.45 0.33 8.21
N PHE A 91 -2.49 1.26 9.15
CA PHE A 91 -3.42 1.27 10.26
C PHE A 91 -4.05 2.65 10.34
N ALA A 92 -5.37 2.74 10.22
CA ALA A 92 -6.11 4.00 10.11
C ALA A 92 -7.59 3.78 10.50
N PRO A 93 -8.39 4.85 10.67
CA PRO A 93 -9.84 4.74 10.86
C PRO A 93 -10.50 3.90 9.75
N SER A 94 -11.45 3.02 10.10
CA SER A 94 -12.03 2.02 9.17
C SER A 94 -12.69 2.62 7.92
N ASP A 95 -13.12 3.88 7.99
CA ASP A 95 -13.72 4.65 6.90
C ASP A 95 -12.69 5.35 5.98
N THR A 96 -11.39 5.16 6.23
CA THR A 96 -10.33 5.74 5.40
C THR A 96 -10.45 5.26 3.95
N SER A 97 -10.57 6.21 3.02
CA SER A 97 -10.66 5.93 1.58
C SER A 97 -9.34 5.42 0.99
N LEU A 98 -9.41 4.73 -0.15
CA LEU A 98 -8.21 4.28 -0.85
C LEU A 98 -7.37 5.48 -1.32
N GLU A 99 -8.01 6.54 -1.81
CA GLU A 99 -7.36 7.78 -2.25
C GLU A 99 -6.55 8.43 -1.12
N THR A 100 -7.08 8.47 0.10
CA THR A 100 -6.35 8.97 1.27
C THR A 100 -5.13 8.10 1.57
N MET A 101 -5.29 6.77 1.53
CA MET A 101 -4.17 5.83 1.72
C MET A 101 -3.07 6.04 0.67
N VAL A 102 -3.45 6.20 -0.61
CA VAL A 102 -2.56 6.46 -1.74
C VAL A 102 -1.81 7.79 -1.57
N GLY A 103 -2.50 8.85 -1.17
CA GLY A 103 -1.88 10.16 -0.92
C GLY A 103 -0.81 10.11 0.17
N VAL A 104 -1.07 9.41 1.28
CA VAL A 104 -0.10 9.26 2.38
C VAL A 104 1.08 8.36 1.98
N ALA A 105 0.82 7.23 1.32
CA ALA A 105 1.88 6.33 0.83
C ALA A 105 2.75 7.00 -0.25
N GLY A 106 2.12 7.74 -1.15
CA GLY A 106 2.79 8.51 -2.21
C GLY A 106 3.73 9.59 -1.69
N GLN A 107 3.34 10.29 -0.61
CA GLN A 107 4.22 11.26 0.05
C GLN A 107 5.49 10.62 0.64
N ARG A 108 5.39 9.40 1.20
CA ARG A 108 6.56 8.68 1.70
C ARG A 108 7.51 8.23 0.59
N TRP A 109 6.99 7.74 -0.52
CA TRP A 109 7.82 7.33 -1.65
C TRP A 109 8.60 8.50 -2.27
N ARG A 110 8.04 9.71 -2.28
CA ARG A 110 8.74 10.92 -2.73
C ARG A 110 10.03 11.19 -1.94
N ILE A 111 10.05 10.84 -0.65
CA ILE A 111 11.21 11.01 0.21
C ILE A 111 12.32 10.03 -0.23
N GLU A 112 11.99 8.77 -0.50
CA GLU A 112 12.94 7.75 -0.95
C GLU A 112 13.51 8.05 -2.35
N GLU A 113 12.70 8.53 -3.30
CA GLU A 113 13.21 9.01 -4.59
C GLU A 113 14.16 10.21 -4.42
N CYS A 114 13.83 11.18 -3.57
CA CYS A 114 14.71 12.32 -3.31
C CYS A 114 16.08 11.90 -2.77
N PHE A 115 16.15 10.86 -1.93
CA PHE A 115 17.42 10.31 -1.46
C PHE A 115 18.17 9.50 -2.53
N GLN A 116 17.47 8.90 -3.49
CA GLN A 116 18.09 8.21 -4.62
C GLN A 116 18.72 9.20 -5.62
N PHE A 117 18.11 10.37 -5.83
CA PHE A 117 18.63 11.45 -6.70
C PHE A 117 19.70 12.34 -6.02
N ALA A 118 19.88 12.24 -4.70
CA ALA A 118 20.98 12.91 -3.98
C ALA A 118 22.30 12.11 -4.03
N LYS A 119 22.34 11.05 -4.84
CA LYS A 119 23.54 10.25 -5.15
C LYS A 119 23.88 10.40 -6.63
N ASP A 120 24.05 11.63 -7.07
CA ASP A 120 24.78 11.99 -8.30
C ASP A 120 25.68 13.19 -7.98
#